data_AF-A0A1F1ZK15-F1
#
_entry.id   AF-A0A1F1ZK15-F1
#
_cell.length_a   1.000
_cell.length_b   1.000
_cell.length_c   1.000
_cell.angle_alpha   90.00
_cell.angle_beta   90.00
_cell.angle_gamma   90.00
#
_symmetry.space_group_name_H-M   'P 1'
#
loop_
_entity.id
_entity.type
_entity.pdbx_description
1 polymer ?
#
loop_
_entity_poly.entity_id
_entity_poly.type
_entity_poly.pdbx_seq_one_letter_code
_entity_poly.pdbx_strand_id
1 'polypeptide(L)'
;MNYYIENPLETLYPEVDPHVTISLSPSERLALAVALGVMAYGAVIGDVIVASAGFALTLIACAVPAIKTPRRIRSQARGRFPGADWEEYQVARRLNLGLIIPMIVGAMGLLVIAGFWYIPPRWSTVGGCIIAVIVATTMWFMPGLNPMWSKRNELPSPGATQTDNFPLQPDEYPNPEEGTSEFPLPRT
;
A
#
# COMPACT_ATOMS: atom_id res chain seq x y z
N MET A 1 -16.74 21.79 30.65
CA MET A 1 -15.41 21.72 30.01
C MET A 1 -15.49 20.61 28.97
N ASN A 2 -15.97 20.93 27.77
CA ASN A 2 -16.10 19.97 26.68
C ASN A 2 -14.72 19.77 26.09
N TYR A 3 -14.07 18.64 26.39
CA TYR A 3 -12.95 18.18 25.60
C TYR A 3 -13.51 17.78 24.24
N TYR A 4 -13.45 18.70 23.27
CA TYR A 4 -13.52 18.33 21.87
C TYR A 4 -12.33 17.40 21.63
N ILE A 5 -12.57 16.10 21.55
CA ILE A 5 -11.56 15.14 21.11
C ILE A 5 -11.37 15.43 19.63
N GLU A 6 -10.33 16.20 19.31
CA GLU A 6 -10.12 16.77 17.98
C GLU A 6 -9.89 15.70 16.90
N ASN A 7 -9.48 14.48 17.29
CA ASN A 7 -9.62 13.28 16.46
C ASN A 7 -9.43 12.03 17.33
N PRO A 8 -10.46 11.21 17.60
CA PRO A 8 -10.34 10.06 18.51
C PRO A 8 -9.39 8.98 18.00
N LEU A 9 -9.17 8.91 16.67
CA LEU A 9 -8.21 8.00 16.06
C LEU A 9 -6.77 8.38 16.39
N GLU A 10 -6.43 9.65 16.26
CA GLU A 10 -5.08 10.19 16.47
C GLU A 10 -4.68 10.15 17.95
N THR A 11 -5.67 10.24 18.85
CA THR A 11 -5.45 10.10 20.30
C THR A 11 -5.20 8.65 20.72
N LEU A 12 -5.90 7.67 20.12
CA LEU A 12 -5.76 6.25 20.50
C LEU A 12 -4.66 5.51 19.73
N TYR A 13 -4.33 5.96 18.52
CA TYR A 13 -3.34 5.36 17.63
C TYR A 13 -2.53 6.44 16.91
N PRO A 14 -1.68 7.18 17.64
CA PRO A 14 -0.88 8.26 17.04
C PRO A 14 0.06 7.77 15.93
N GLU A 15 0.43 6.49 15.92
CA GLU A 15 1.27 5.87 14.90
C GLU A 15 0.52 5.41 13.64
N VAL A 16 -0.81 5.50 13.60
CA VAL A 16 -1.63 5.00 12.49
C VAL A 16 -2.18 6.16 11.67
N ASP A 17 -1.56 6.42 10.51
CA ASP A 17 -2.06 7.42 9.56
C ASP A 17 -3.11 6.81 8.60
N PRO A 18 -4.39 7.22 8.63
CA PRO A 18 -5.44 6.70 7.73
C PRO A 18 -5.18 6.97 6.25
N HIS A 19 -4.40 8.02 5.95
CA HIS A 19 -4.16 8.53 4.60
C HIS A 19 -2.98 7.85 3.89
N VAL A 20 -2.24 6.97 4.58
CA VAL A 20 -1.13 6.24 3.97
C VAL A 20 -1.46 4.76 3.89
N THR A 21 -1.45 4.21 2.67
CA THR A 21 -1.63 2.77 2.46
C THR A 21 -0.35 2.01 2.84
N ILE A 22 -0.47 1.00 3.70
CA ILE A 22 0.64 0.07 3.96
C ILE A 22 0.75 -0.89 2.78
N SER A 23 1.67 -0.60 1.87
CA SER A 23 1.96 -1.49 0.73
C SER A 23 2.62 -2.80 1.19
N LEU A 24 2.40 -3.87 0.43
CA LEU A 24 3.15 -5.12 0.59
C LEU A 24 4.64 -4.87 0.30
N SER A 25 5.54 -5.42 1.11
CA SER A 25 6.97 -5.26 0.83
C SER A 25 7.35 -6.02 -0.45
N PRO A 26 8.37 -5.56 -1.20
CA PRO A 26 8.82 -6.27 -2.41
C PRO A 26 9.17 -7.75 -2.16
N SER A 27 9.74 -8.04 -0.99
CA SER A 27 10.06 -9.40 -0.55
C SER A 27 8.82 -10.27 -0.29
N GLU A 28 7.76 -9.71 0.28
CA GLU A 28 6.48 -10.43 0.48
C GLU A 28 5.85 -10.77 -0.86
N ARG A 29 5.88 -9.83 -1.81
CA ARG A 29 5.37 -10.05 -3.18
C ARG A 29 6.15 -11.11 -3.92
N LEU A 30 7.48 -11.10 -3.77
CA LEU A 30 8.34 -12.12 -4.36
C LEU A 30 8.06 -13.50 -3.79
N ALA A 31 7.95 -13.61 -2.46
CA ALA A 31 7.62 -14.88 -1.81
C ALA A 31 6.27 -15.43 -2.32
N LEU A 32 5.25 -14.56 -2.43
CA LEU A 32 3.92 -14.94 -2.89
C LEU A 32 3.93 -15.34 -4.39
N ALA A 33 4.63 -14.58 -5.24
CA ALA A 33 4.76 -14.89 -6.66
C ALA A 33 5.48 -16.22 -6.90
N VAL A 34 6.57 -16.48 -6.16
CA VAL A 34 7.31 -17.75 -6.23
C VAL A 34 6.45 -18.91 -5.75
N ALA A 35 5.75 -18.78 -4.62
CA ALA A 35 4.89 -19.82 -4.09
C ALA A 35 3.74 -20.20 -5.05
N LEU A 36 3.08 -19.20 -5.65
CA LEU A 36 2.06 -19.40 -6.68
C LEU A 36 2.63 -20.05 -7.94
N GLY A 37 3.84 -19.65 -8.36
CA GLY A 37 4.52 -20.27 -9.50
C GLY A 37 4.81 -21.76 -9.27
N VAL A 38 5.32 -22.12 -8.08
CA VAL A 38 5.57 -23.52 -7.69
C VAL A 38 4.26 -24.32 -7.65
N MET A 39 3.21 -23.75 -7.08
CA MET A 39 1.89 -24.36 -7.04
C MET A 39 1.34 -24.62 -8.45
N ALA A 40 1.41 -23.61 -9.33
CA ALA A 40 0.94 -23.70 -10.71
C ALA A 40 1.74 -24.73 -11.52
N TYR A 41 3.06 -24.77 -11.37
CA TYR A 41 3.92 -25.77 -11.99
C TYR A 41 3.51 -27.20 -11.59
N GLY A 42 3.39 -27.46 -10.29
CA GLY A 42 2.98 -28.77 -9.77
C GLY A 42 1.59 -29.18 -10.28
N ALA A 43 0.66 -28.22 -10.33
CA ALA A 43 -0.70 -28.45 -10.83
C ALA A 43 -0.73 -28.79 -12.33
N VAL A 44 0.07 -28.14 -13.18
CA VAL A 44 0.12 -28.42 -14.62
C VAL A 44 0.75 -29.79 -14.91
N ILE A 45 1.78 -30.18 -14.14
CA ILE A 45 2.44 -31.48 -14.31
C ILE A 45 1.61 -32.62 -13.72
N GLY A 46 0.69 -32.33 -12.80
CA GLY A 46 -0.06 -33.33 -12.05
C GLY A 46 0.71 -33.90 -10.86
N ASP A 47 1.78 -33.22 -10.43
CA ASP A 47 2.53 -33.60 -9.23
C ASP A 47 1.87 -33.00 -7.98
N VAL A 48 1.13 -33.84 -7.27
CA VAL A 48 0.39 -33.46 -6.07
C VAL A 48 1.31 -33.01 -4.94
N ILE A 49 2.53 -33.54 -4.86
CA ILE A 49 3.49 -33.18 -3.80
C ILE A 49 3.98 -31.75 -4.04
N VAL A 50 4.38 -31.43 -5.28
CA VAL A 50 4.83 -30.08 -5.64
C VAL A 50 3.69 -29.07 -5.56
N ALA A 51 2.48 -29.44 -6.02
CA ALA A 51 1.31 -28.56 -5.95
C ALA A 51 0.92 -28.24 -4.50
N SER A 52 0.87 -29.25 -3.62
CA SER A 52 0.52 -29.06 -2.21
C SER A 52 1.60 -28.29 -1.43
N ALA A 53 2.88 -28.51 -1.73
CA ALA A 53 3.97 -27.72 -1.17
C ALA A 53 3.85 -26.24 -1.59
N GLY A 54 3.59 -25.96 -2.86
CA GLY A 54 3.35 -24.60 -3.36
C GLY A 54 2.13 -23.94 -2.70
N PHE A 55 1.05 -24.70 -2.49
CA PHE A 55 -0.13 -24.21 -1.78
C PHE A 55 0.19 -23.85 -0.32
N ALA A 56 0.91 -24.72 0.42
CA ALA A 56 1.34 -24.45 1.78
C ALA A 56 2.22 -23.20 1.86
N LEU A 57 3.19 -23.04 0.94
CA LEU A 57 4.02 -21.85 0.84
C LEU A 57 3.19 -20.59 0.55
N THR A 58 2.16 -20.70 -0.27
CA THR A 58 1.27 -19.57 -0.60
C THR A 58 0.49 -19.12 0.65
N LEU A 59 -0.01 -20.07 1.45
CA LEU A 59 -0.67 -19.76 2.72
C LEU A 59 0.28 -19.06 3.70
N ILE A 60 1.52 -19.54 3.82
CA ILE A 60 2.54 -18.92 4.68
C ILE A 60 2.88 -17.51 4.19
N ALA A 61 3.06 -17.33 2.88
CA ALA A 61 3.34 -16.03 2.28
C ALA A 61 2.20 -15.02 2.49
N CYS A 62 0.96 -15.48 2.59
CA CYS A 62 -0.20 -14.66 2.95
C CYS A 62 -0.29 -14.37 4.47
N ALA A 63 0.13 -15.31 5.32
CA ALA A 63 -0.01 -15.20 6.78
C ALA A 63 1.10 -14.35 7.44
N VAL A 64 2.36 -14.49 7.02
CA VAL A 64 3.51 -13.76 7.60
C VAL A 64 3.34 -12.24 7.55
N PRO A 65 2.81 -11.64 6.47
CA PRO A 65 2.57 -10.21 6.45
C PRO A 65 1.44 -9.77 7.41
N ALA A 66 0.45 -10.64 7.67
CA ALA A 66 -0.70 -10.33 8.52
C ALA A 66 -0.35 -10.26 10.02
N ILE A 67 0.69 -10.97 10.45
CA ILE A 67 1.14 -10.97 11.86
C ILE A 67 2.02 -9.75 12.22
N LYS A 68 2.48 -8.97 11.23
CA LYS A 68 3.33 -7.81 11.47
C LYS A 68 2.59 -6.74 12.29
N THR A 69 3.20 -6.32 13.40
CA THR A 69 2.69 -5.32 14.36
C THR A 69 2.03 -4.09 13.71
N PRO A 70 2.64 -3.40 12.72
CA PRO A 70 2.02 -2.21 12.12
C PRO A 70 0.69 -2.52 11.39
N ARG A 71 0.58 -3.68 10.74
CA ARG A 71 -0.65 -4.08 10.04
C ARG A 71 -1.72 -4.55 10.99
N ARG A 72 -1.33 -5.21 12.09
CA ARG A 72 -2.25 -5.66 13.14
C ARG A 72 -2.89 -4.49 13.89
N ILE A 73 -2.11 -3.48 14.26
CA ILE A 73 -2.62 -2.30 14.96
C ILE A 73 -3.58 -1.53 14.03
N ARG A 74 -3.22 -1.38 12.76
CA ARG A 74 -4.09 -0.75 11.75
C ARG A 74 -5.40 -1.50 11.52
N SER A 75 -5.39 -2.84 11.47
CA SER A 75 -6.64 -3.62 11.32
C SER A 75 -7.55 -3.51 12.55
N GLN A 76 -6.96 -3.44 13.75
CA GLN A 76 -7.70 -3.18 14.98
C GLN A 76 -8.24 -1.74 15.04
N ALA A 77 -7.46 -0.75 14.59
CA ALA A 77 -7.90 0.64 14.49
C ALA A 77 -9.08 0.78 13.50
N ARG A 78 -9.02 0.11 12.35
CA ARG A 78 -10.13 0.06 11.37
C ARG A 78 -11.38 -0.59 11.93
N GLY A 79 -11.24 -1.68 12.68
CA GLY A 79 -12.38 -2.34 13.33
C GLY A 79 -13.07 -1.45 14.37
N ARG A 80 -12.34 -0.51 14.98
CA ARG A 80 -12.85 0.43 15.98
C ARG A 80 -13.38 1.73 15.36
N PHE A 81 -12.79 2.18 14.26
CA PHE A 81 -13.16 3.42 13.56
C PHE A 81 -13.45 3.16 12.08
N PRO A 82 -14.61 2.53 11.76
CA PRO A 82 -14.97 2.22 10.37
C PRO A 82 -15.32 3.47 9.54
N GLY A 83 -15.67 4.59 10.19
CA GLY A 83 -16.05 5.84 9.53
C GLY A 83 -14.90 6.82 9.24
N ALA A 84 -13.65 6.48 9.58
CA ALA A 84 -12.51 7.30 9.20
C ALA A 84 -12.20 7.17 7.69
N ASP A 85 -11.64 8.20 7.08
CA ASP A 85 -11.32 8.25 5.65
C ASP A 85 -10.07 7.43 5.31
N TRP A 86 -10.18 6.10 5.43
CA TRP A 86 -9.10 5.20 5.07
C TRP A 86 -8.89 5.20 3.55
N GLU A 87 -7.68 5.56 3.11
CA GLU A 87 -7.30 5.52 1.68
C GLU A 87 -7.44 4.13 1.07
N GLU A 88 -7.33 3.08 1.87
CA GLU A 88 -7.54 1.70 1.43
C GLU A 88 -8.98 1.46 0.93
N TYR A 89 -10.00 2.11 1.53
CA TYR A 89 -11.37 2.02 1.04
C TYR A 89 -11.56 2.81 -0.25
N GLN A 90 -10.89 3.95 -0.39
CA GLN A 90 -10.94 4.74 -1.61
C GLN A 90 -10.27 3.99 -2.77
N VAL A 91 -9.07 3.45 -2.57
CA VAL A 91 -8.35 2.65 -3.58
C VAL A 91 -9.12 1.37 -3.91
N ALA A 92 -9.63 0.66 -2.90
CA ALA A 92 -10.43 -0.55 -3.11
C ALA A 92 -11.71 -0.28 -3.91
N ARG A 93 -12.39 0.85 -3.64
CA ARG A 93 -13.59 1.26 -4.35
C ARG A 93 -13.28 1.75 -5.78
N ARG A 94 -12.22 2.55 -5.96
CA ARG A 94 -11.81 3.09 -7.26
C ARG A 94 -11.41 1.99 -8.25
N LEU A 95 -10.63 1.02 -7.79
CA LEU A 95 -10.22 -0.12 -8.62
C LEU A 95 -11.20 -1.31 -8.55
N ASN A 96 -12.32 -1.19 -7.83
CA ASN A 96 -13.25 -2.29 -7.57
C ASN A 96 -12.52 -3.60 -7.20
N LEU A 97 -11.59 -3.51 -6.24
CA LEU A 97 -10.68 -4.60 -5.84
C LEU A 97 -11.45 -5.86 -5.48
N GLY A 98 -12.65 -5.71 -4.93
CA GLY A 98 -13.55 -6.82 -4.58
C GLY A 98 -13.96 -7.69 -5.77
N LEU A 99 -13.93 -7.16 -6.99
CA LEU A 99 -14.23 -7.91 -8.21
C LEU A 99 -12.97 -8.27 -9.01
N ILE A 100 -12.01 -7.35 -9.11
CA ILE A 100 -10.82 -7.57 -9.93
C ILE A 100 -9.93 -8.68 -9.36
N ILE A 101 -9.74 -8.73 -8.03
CA ILE A 101 -8.91 -9.75 -7.38
C ILE A 101 -9.43 -11.17 -7.67
N PRO A 102 -10.70 -11.52 -7.40
CA PRO A 102 -11.20 -12.86 -7.68
C PRO A 102 -11.23 -13.18 -9.19
N MET A 103 -11.42 -12.18 -10.05
CA MET A 103 -11.39 -12.36 -11.50
C MET A 103 -9.99 -12.76 -12.00
N ILE A 104 -8.93 -12.10 -11.51
CA ILE A 104 -7.54 -12.44 -11.86
C ILE A 104 -7.17 -13.83 -11.33
N VAL A 105 -7.49 -14.12 -10.06
CA VAL A 105 -7.22 -15.45 -9.47
C VAL A 105 -7.98 -16.54 -10.23
N GLY A 106 -9.24 -16.28 -10.60
CA GLY A 106 -10.05 -17.17 -11.42
C GLY A 106 -9.43 -17.41 -12.81
N ALA A 107 -8.95 -16.35 -13.47
CA ALA A 107 -8.26 -16.45 -14.76
C ALA A 107 -6.96 -17.27 -14.66
N MET A 108 -6.17 -17.09 -13.58
CA MET A 108 -4.98 -17.90 -13.31
C MET A 108 -5.34 -19.36 -13.07
N GLY A 109 -6.41 -19.64 -12.32
CA GLY A 109 -6.93 -20.99 -12.10
C GLY A 109 -7.36 -21.66 -13.41
N LEU A 110 -8.09 -20.95 -14.26
CA LEU A 110 -8.50 -21.44 -15.58
C LEU A 110 -7.29 -21.73 -16.48
N LEU A 111 -6.27 -20.85 -16.46
CA LEU A 111 -5.02 -21.06 -17.20
C LEU A 111 -4.31 -22.35 -16.77
N VAL A 112 -4.24 -22.61 -15.45
CA VAL A 112 -3.62 -23.82 -14.89
C VAL A 112 -4.42 -25.08 -15.27
N ILE A 113 -5.75 -25.03 -15.15
CA ILE A 113 -6.64 -26.14 -15.55
C ILE A 113 -6.50 -26.43 -17.05
N ALA A 114 -6.47 -25.39 -17.88
CA ALA A 114 -6.24 -25.55 -19.32
C ALA A 114 -4.85 -26.15 -19.60
N GLY A 115 -3.82 -25.70 -18.89
CA GLY A 115 -2.48 -26.27 -18.98
C GLY A 115 -2.45 -27.76 -18.68
N PHE A 116 -3.12 -28.19 -17.61
CA PHE A 116 -3.20 -29.59 -17.24
C PHE A 116 -3.93 -30.45 -18.28
N TRP A 117 -5.01 -29.95 -18.89
CA TRP A 117 -5.84 -30.72 -19.82
C TRP A 117 -5.30 -30.74 -21.26
N TYR A 118 -4.74 -29.63 -21.74
CA TYR A 118 -4.37 -29.46 -23.14
C TYR A 118 -2.90 -29.78 -23.45
N ILE A 119 -2.01 -29.82 -22.45
CA ILE A 119 -0.58 -30.02 -22.69
C ILE A 119 -0.25 -31.51 -22.72
N PRO A 120 0.23 -32.07 -23.84
CA PRO A 120 0.61 -33.47 -23.91
C PRO A 120 1.76 -33.77 -22.92
N PRO A 121 1.81 -34.97 -22.29
CA PRO A 121 2.81 -35.29 -21.28
C PRO A 121 4.27 -35.06 -21.70
N ARG A 122 4.58 -35.31 -22.98
CA ARG A 122 5.90 -35.04 -23.60
C ARG A 122 6.37 -33.58 -23.54
N TRP A 123 5.45 -32.62 -23.41
CA TRP A 123 5.74 -31.18 -23.30
C TRP A 123 5.33 -30.59 -21.95
N SER A 124 4.91 -31.42 -20.99
CA SER A 124 4.32 -30.97 -19.72
C SER A 124 5.31 -30.15 -18.88
N THR A 125 6.59 -30.50 -18.86
CA THR A 125 7.62 -29.73 -18.14
C THR A 125 7.79 -28.32 -18.70
N VAL A 126 7.92 -28.19 -20.03
CA VAL A 126 8.10 -26.88 -20.69
C VAL A 126 6.84 -26.03 -20.55
N GLY A 127 5.67 -26.65 -20.75
CA GLY A 127 4.37 -26.01 -20.59
C GLY A 127 4.11 -25.52 -19.16
N GLY A 128 4.44 -26.35 -18.17
CA GLY A 128 4.36 -26.02 -16.76
C GLY A 128 5.28 -24.85 -16.39
N CYS A 129 6.51 -24.80 -16.89
CA CYS A 129 7.41 -23.66 -16.68
C CYS A 129 6.83 -22.35 -17.27
N ILE A 130 6.29 -22.39 -18.49
CA ILE A 130 5.68 -21.21 -19.13
C ILE A 130 4.49 -20.70 -18.30
N ILE A 131 3.58 -21.60 -17.92
CA ILE A 131 2.40 -21.24 -17.11
C ILE A 131 2.83 -20.70 -15.75
N ALA A 132 3.81 -21.32 -15.09
CA ALA A 132 4.33 -20.85 -13.81
C ALA A 132 4.90 -19.43 -13.90
N VAL A 133 5.64 -19.11 -14.97
CA VAL A 133 6.17 -17.76 -15.20
C VAL A 133 5.04 -16.77 -15.46
N ILE A 134 4.03 -17.14 -16.27
CA ILE A 134 2.85 -16.28 -16.51
C ILE A 134 2.11 -16.01 -15.21
N VAL A 135 1.87 -17.04 -14.40
CA VAL A 135 1.19 -16.94 -13.09
C VAL A 135 1.99 -16.05 -12.14
N ALA A 136 3.30 -16.28 -12.01
CA ALA A 136 4.17 -15.47 -11.15
C ALA A 136 4.24 -14.00 -11.60
N THR A 137 4.32 -13.76 -12.91
CA THR A 137 4.33 -12.41 -13.48
C THR A 137 2.99 -11.72 -13.29
N THR A 138 1.88 -12.42 -13.49
CA THR A 138 0.53 -11.89 -13.25
C THR A 138 0.35 -11.53 -11.77
N MET A 139 0.81 -12.39 -10.85
CA MET A 139 0.80 -12.08 -9.42
C MET A 139 1.67 -10.88 -9.09
N TRP A 140 2.84 -10.78 -9.74
CA TRP A 140 3.72 -9.64 -9.56
C TRP A 140 3.05 -8.33 -9.97
N PHE A 141 2.31 -8.31 -11.06
CA PHE A 141 1.62 -7.10 -11.54
C PHE A 141 0.22 -6.88 -10.94
N MET A 142 -0.21 -7.72 -10.00
CA MET A 142 -1.57 -7.71 -9.50
C MET A 142 -1.95 -6.34 -8.88
N PRO A 143 -3.07 -5.74 -9.33
CA PRO A 143 -3.58 -4.49 -8.78
C PRO A 143 -4.00 -4.69 -7.32
N GLY A 144 -3.58 -3.78 -6.44
CA GLY A 144 -3.81 -3.88 -4.99
C GLY A 144 -2.63 -4.41 -4.17
N LEU A 145 -1.66 -5.11 -4.80
CA LEU A 145 -0.41 -5.53 -4.15
C LEU A 145 0.80 -4.69 -4.59
N ASN A 146 0.74 -4.09 -5.78
CA ASN A 146 1.80 -3.27 -6.33
C ASN A 146 1.60 -1.77 -6.02
N PRO A 147 2.57 -1.06 -5.40
CA PRO A 147 2.48 0.38 -5.10
C PRO A 147 2.27 1.27 -6.34
N MET A 148 2.55 0.76 -7.54
CA MET A 148 2.29 1.47 -8.81
C MET A 148 0.80 1.83 -9.00
N TRP A 149 -0.11 1.11 -8.37
CA TRP A 149 -1.56 1.35 -8.49
C TRP A 149 -2.11 2.24 -7.36
N SER A 150 -1.32 2.52 -6.31
CA SER A 150 -1.68 3.43 -5.22
C SER A 150 -1.27 4.89 -5.53
N LYS A 151 -0.17 5.08 -6.27
CA LYS A 151 0.46 6.40 -6.49
C LYS A 151 -0.16 7.30 -7.57
N ARG A 152 -1.27 6.91 -8.22
CA ARG A 152 -1.65 7.60 -9.48
C ARG A 152 -2.33 8.97 -9.30
N ASN A 153 -2.67 9.39 -8.09
CA ASN A 153 -3.39 10.65 -7.85
C ASN A 153 -2.73 11.59 -6.81
N GLU A 154 -1.40 11.70 -6.79
CA GLU A 154 -0.76 12.99 -6.45
C GLU A 154 -0.82 13.95 -7.66
N LEU A 155 -1.91 13.93 -8.42
CA LEU A 155 -2.20 15.05 -9.31
C LEU A 155 -2.69 16.18 -8.40
N PRO A 156 -2.10 17.37 -8.45
CA PRO A 156 -2.57 18.51 -7.68
C PRO A 156 -4.06 18.64 -7.89
N SER A 157 -4.83 18.60 -6.80
CA SER A 157 -6.24 18.98 -6.84
C SER A 157 -6.32 20.31 -7.60
N PRO A 158 -7.14 20.45 -8.67
CA PRO A 158 -7.31 21.71 -9.41
C PRO A 158 -8.02 22.80 -8.60
N GLY A 159 -7.69 22.92 -7.31
CA GLY A 159 -8.13 23.92 -6.37
C GLY A 159 -7.05 24.32 -5.34
N ALA A 160 -5.85 23.73 -5.37
CA ALA A 160 -4.72 24.20 -4.56
C ALA A 160 -3.95 25.31 -5.29
N THR A 161 -4.66 26.37 -5.70
CA THR A 161 -3.99 27.62 -6.07
C THR A 161 -3.89 28.48 -4.82
N GLN A 162 -2.70 28.44 -4.23
CA GLN A 162 -2.02 29.64 -3.76
C GLN A 162 -2.61 30.37 -2.55
N THR A 163 -2.34 29.84 -1.35
CA THR A 163 -2.19 30.67 -0.14
C THR A 163 -0.93 30.26 0.59
N ASP A 164 0.23 30.49 -0.01
CA ASP A 164 1.52 30.46 0.70
C ASP A 164 2.42 31.56 0.12
N ASN A 165 2.18 32.78 0.56
CA ASN A 165 3.16 33.86 0.51
C ASN A 165 3.26 34.45 1.92
N PHE A 166 3.95 33.73 2.80
CA PHE A 166 4.60 34.31 3.97
C PHE A 166 5.99 33.70 4.12
N PRO A 167 7.05 34.39 3.68
CA PRO A 167 8.39 34.02 4.06
C PRO A 167 8.64 34.51 5.50
N LEU A 168 8.99 33.57 6.39
CA LEU A 168 9.54 33.90 7.70
C LEU A 168 10.91 34.58 7.55
N GLN A 169 11.08 35.67 8.30
CA GLN A 169 12.25 36.54 8.45
C GLN A 169 13.58 35.80 8.65
N PRO A 170 14.68 36.42 8.19
CA PRO A 170 15.87 36.48 9.03
C PRO A 170 16.52 37.88 9.05
N ASP A 171 16.81 38.34 10.26
CA ASP A 171 17.95 39.18 10.64
C ASP A 171 17.99 40.65 10.17
N GLU A 172 17.53 41.58 11.01
CA GLU A 172 18.08 42.96 10.99
C GLU A 172 18.11 43.57 12.39
N TYR A 173 19.32 43.97 12.82
CA TYR A 173 19.68 44.49 14.12
C TYR A 173 18.95 45.81 14.48
N PRO A 174 18.79 46.15 15.77
CA PRO A 174 18.25 47.45 16.15
C PRO A 174 19.29 48.53 15.80
N ASN A 175 18.97 49.38 14.82
CA ASN A 175 19.81 50.52 14.46
C ASN A 175 19.65 51.63 15.53
N PRO A 176 20.72 51.99 16.27
CA PRO A 176 20.72 53.12 17.17
C PRO A 176 21.39 54.29 16.47
N GLU A 177 20.65 55.10 15.69
CA GLU A 177 20.99 56.50 15.35
C GLU A 177 20.04 57.08 14.28
N GLU A 178 19.13 57.95 14.73
CA GLU A 178 18.55 59.16 14.07
C GLU A 178 17.41 59.63 15.00
N GLY A 179 17.60 60.52 15.98
CA GLY A 179 17.83 61.97 15.83
C GLY A 179 16.51 62.64 15.43
N THR A 180 15.79 63.50 16.17
CA THR A 180 16.04 64.49 17.24
C THR A 180 14.62 64.91 17.68
N SER A 181 14.26 65.19 18.94
CA SER A 181 14.54 66.43 19.66
C SER A 181 13.72 66.43 20.97
N GLU A 182 14.36 66.71 22.11
CA GLU A 182 13.88 67.59 23.20
C GLU A 182 14.67 67.30 24.48
N PHE A 183 15.73 68.08 24.68
CA PHE A 183 16.29 68.31 26.01
C PHE A 183 15.47 69.40 26.70
N PRO A 184 15.15 69.22 27.99
CA PRO A 184 15.23 70.34 28.91
C PRO A 184 16.17 69.96 30.06
N LEU A 185 17.29 70.66 30.16
CA LEU A 185 18.03 70.74 31.43
C LEU A 185 17.54 71.96 32.22
N PRO A 186 17.45 71.85 33.56
CA PRO A 186 17.01 72.91 34.44
C PRO A 186 18.07 74.03 34.49
N ARG A 187 17.64 75.29 34.41
CA ARG A 187 18.45 76.40 34.93
C ARG A 187 18.11 76.60 36.40
N THR A 188 19.16 76.82 37.17
CA THR A 188 19.16 77.40 38.53
C THR A 188 18.23 78.58 38.68
#